data_AF-A0A1J5DLN9-F1
#
_entry.id   AF-A0A1J5DLN9-F1
#
_cell.length_a   1.000
_cell.length_b   1.000
_cell.length_c   1.000
_cell.angle_alpha   90.00
_cell.angle_beta   90.00
_cell.angle_gamma   90.00
#
_symmetry.space_group_name_H-M   'P 1'
#
loop_
_entity.id
_entity.type
_entity.pdbx_description
1 polymer ?
#
loop_
_entity_poly.entity_id
_entity_poly.type
_entity_poly.pdbx_seq_one_letter_code
_entity_poly.pdbx_strand_id
1 'polypeptide(L)'
;MDYSEFKCRWIDSKELWEKADRVREEYWPDNKLPINTEKIVEFGLRLDIEPIHNLLSTIDIDAYLKMDLTGIVVDYDCYMNEKFANRMRFSFAHELGHLFLHRDIYTKLDVTSSEEWKNFILNVPENEYRSFEWQANEFAGRLLVPHLHLAVEVNKANEVIRENNLITFLKTDSDAVLSGISPMLCRPFGVSTDVIEIRVKREGLWPPSEVLENGFINES
;
A
#
# COMPACT_ATOMS: atom_id res chain seq x y z
N MET A 1 4.26 15.71 26.85
CA MET A 1 2.87 15.21 26.85
C MET A 1 2.93 13.73 27.19
N ASP A 2 2.03 13.22 28.03
CA ASP A 2 1.99 11.77 28.32
C ASP A 2 1.24 11.09 27.17
N TYR A 3 1.96 10.28 26.40
CA TYR A 3 1.40 9.58 25.25
C TYR A 3 0.92 8.16 25.58
N SER A 4 1.04 7.72 26.85
CA SER A 4 0.61 6.39 27.29
C SER A 4 -0.90 6.17 27.18
N GLU A 5 -1.68 7.25 27.21
CA GLU A 5 -3.14 7.23 27.03
C GLU A 5 -3.58 7.34 25.55
N PHE A 6 -2.63 7.49 24.61
CA PHE A 6 -2.97 7.54 23.19
C PHE A 6 -3.70 6.26 22.75
N LYS A 7 -4.75 6.44 21.95
CA LYS A 7 -5.52 5.34 21.36
C LYS A 7 -5.70 5.59 19.87
N CYS A 8 -5.12 4.71 19.06
CA CYS A 8 -5.41 4.70 17.64
C CYS A 8 -6.81 4.12 17.47
N ARG A 9 -7.73 4.89 16.90
CA ARG A 9 -9.06 4.36 16.54
C ARG A 9 -8.85 3.16 15.62
N TRP A 10 -9.44 2.02 15.97
CA TRP A 10 -9.47 0.87 15.08
C TRP A 10 -10.44 1.13 13.92
N ILE A 11 -9.98 0.84 12.71
CA ILE A 11 -10.78 0.91 11.48
C ILE A 11 -10.74 -0.49 10.86
N ASP A 12 -11.89 -1.04 10.52
CA ASP A 12 -11.95 -2.36 9.90
C ASP A 12 -11.42 -2.32 8.45
N SER A 13 -10.92 -3.46 7.96
CA SER A 13 -10.33 -3.53 6.63
C SER A 13 -11.29 -3.11 5.51
N LYS A 14 -12.59 -3.38 5.63
CA LYS A 14 -13.56 -3.00 4.61
C LYS A 14 -13.75 -1.47 4.59
N GLU A 15 -13.85 -0.84 5.76
CA GLU A 15 -13.91 0.63 5.86
C GLU A 15 -12.63 1.28 5.29
N LEU A 16 -11.45 0.71 5.58
CA LEU A 16 -10.18 1.15 4.99
C LEU A 16 -10.20 1.05 3.46
N TRP A 17 -10.70 -0.07 2.92
CA TRP A 17 -10.74 -0.28 1.48
C TRP A 17 -11.71 0.66 0.78
N GLU A 18 -12.90 0.84 1.33
CA GLU A 18 -13.88 1.79 0.81
C GLU A 18 -13.35 3.22 0.85
N LYS A 19 -12.59 3.58 1.90
CA LYS A 19 -11.92 4.89 1.97
C LYS A 19 -10.85 5.04 0.89
N ALA A 20 -10.02 4.04 0.68
CA ALA A 20 -8.99 4.05 -0.37
C ALA A 20 -9.61 4.13 -1.78
N ASP A 21 -10.70 3.41 -2.02
CA ASP A 21 -11.43 3.46 -3.28
C ASP A 21 -12.01 4.85 -3.54
N ARG A 22 -12.69 5.44 -2.55
CA ARG A 22 -13.23 6.81 -2.65
C ARG A 22 -12.13 7.84 -2.93
N VAL A 23 -11.00 7.75 -2.24
CA VAL A 23 -9.86 8.65 -2.47
C VAL A 23 -9.33 8.49 -3.90
N ARG A 24 -9.19 7.26 -4.40
CA ARG A 24 -8.76 7.03 -5.78
C ARG A 24 -9.77 7.59 -6.79
N GLU A 25 -11.05 7.40 -6.58
CA GLU A 25 -12.10 7.91 -7.46
C GLU A 25 -12.13 9.45 -7.50
N GLU A 26 -11.91 10.09 -6.35
CA GLU A 26 -11.90 11.55 -6.21
C GLU A 26 -10.66 12.19 -6.83
N TYR A 27 -9.47 11.66 -6.53
CA TYR A 27 -8.19 12.29 -6.90
C TYR A 27 -7.50 11.66 -8.11
N TRP A 28 -7.96 10.51 -8.60
CA TRP A 28 -7.44 9.82 -9.78
C TRP A 28 -8.56 9.22 -10.65
N PRO A 29 -9.52 10.04 -11.13
CA PRO A 29 -10.72 9.58 -11.83
C PRO A 29 -10.41 8.89 -13.17
N ASP A 30 -9.26 9.19 -13.78
CA ASP A 30 -8.77 8.55 -15.00
C ASP A 30 -8.55 7.04 -14.83
N ASN A 31 -8.36 6.58 -13.59
CA ASN A 31 -8.21 5.17 -13.21
C ASN A 31 -7.11 4.42 -14.01
N LYS A 32 -6.10 5.17 -14.49
CA LYS A 32 -4.96 4.63 -15.24
C LYS A 32 -3.95 4.00 -14.28
N LEU A 33 -3.42 2.84 -14.66
CA LEU A 33 -2.35 2.15 -13.97
C LEU A 33 -0.97 2.43 -14.61
N PRO A 34 0.12 2.47 -13.83
CA PRO A 34 0.14 2.48 -12.37
C PRO A 34 -0.45 3.79 -11.81
N ILE A 35 -1.01 3.74 -10.60
CA ILE A 35 -1.55 4.94 -9.95
C ILE A 35 -0.40 5.94 -9.72
N ASN A 36 -0.58 7.17 -10.19
CA ASN A 36 0.41 8.23 -10.03
C ASN A 36 0.14 9.00 -8.73
N THR A 37 0.72 8.51 -7.63
CA THR A 37 0.52 9.10 -6.30
C THR A 37 1.15 10.47 -6.15
N GLU A 38 2.27 10.74 -6.82
CA GLU A 38 2.89 12.06 -6.88
C GLU A 38 1.91 13.11 -7.43
N LYS A 39 1.21 12.79 -8.53
CA LYS A 39 0.17 13.68 -9.08
C LYS A 39 -1.02 13.87 -8.14
N ILE A 40 -1.42 12.82 -7.41
CA ILE A 40 -2.48 12.92 -6.40
C ILE A 40 -2.05 13.89 -5.30
N VAL A 41 -0.82 13.78 -4.81
CA VAL A 41 -0.24 14.63 -3.76
C VAL A 41 -0.13 16.08 -4.24
N GLU A 42 0.57 16.34 -5.34
CA GLU A 42 0.87 17.71 -5.81
C GLU A 42 -0.32 18.42 -6.42
N PHE A 43 -1.06 17.76 -7.32
CA PHE A 43 -2.11 18.43 -8.10
C PHE A 43 -3.50 18.19 -7.53
N GLY A 44 -3.76 16.97 -7.04
CA GLY A 44 -5.05 16.61 -6.44
C GLY A 44 -5.25 17.30 -5.10
N LEU A 45 -4.27 17.15 -4.20
CA LEU A 45 -4.35 17.61 -2.82
C LEU A 45 -3.65 18.93 -2.56
N ARG A 46 -2.82 19.40 -3.51
CA ARG A 46 -2.02 20.63 -3.37
C ARG A 46 -1.08 20.59 -2.16
N LEU A 47 -0.50 19.42 -1.93
CA LEU A 47 0.53 19.21 -0.93
C LEU A 47 1.90 19.41 -1.56
N ASP A 48 2.81 20.02 -0.82
CA ASP A 48 4.20 20.15 -1.24
C ASP A 48 4.91 18.80 -1.12
N ILE A 49 5.73 18.45 -2.11
CA ILE A 49 6.70 17.35 -1.99
C ILE A 49 8.06 17.99 -1.72
N GLU A 50 8.66 17.64 -0.59
CA GLU A 50 9.92 18.24 -0.11
C GLU A 50 11.04 17.19 -0.07
N PRO A 51 11.89 17.10 -1.10
CA PRO A 51 13.01 16.17 -1.11
C PRO A 51 14.14 16.65 -0.18
N ILE A 52 14.56 15.80 0.76
CA ILE A 52 15.70 16.06 1.65
C ILE A 52 16.74 14.94 1.57
N HIS A 53 18.02 15.29 1.68
CA HIS A 53 19.09 14.30 1.64
C HIS A 53 19.19 13.52 2.95
N ASN A 54 19.61 12.26 2.82
CA ASN A 54 19.98 11.37 3.92
C ASN A 54 18.82 11.02 4.87
N LEU A 55 17.57 11.11 4.45
CA LEU A 55 16.43 10.72 5.29
C LEU A 55 16.48 9.19 5.54
N LEU A 56 16.66 8.42 4.47
CA LEU A 56 16.77 6.96 4.56
C LEU A 56 18.05 6.54 5.30
N SER A 57 19.20 7.15 4.96
CA SER A 57 20.48 6.74 5.53
C SER A 57 20.68 7.13 6.99
N THR A 58 19.97 8.14 7.50
CA THR A 58 20.14 8.62 8.89
C THR A 58 19.03 8.17 9.83
N ILE A 59 17.79 8.05 9.35
CA ILE A 59 16.64 7.73 10.19
C ILE A 59 15.74 6.61 9.63
N ASP A 60 16.17 5.93 8.56
CA ASP A 60 15.50 4.75 7.96
C ASP A 60 14.06 5.01 7.48
N ILE A 61 13.82 6.21 6.93
CA ILE A 61 12.50 6.63 6.44
C ILE A 61 12.61 7.04 4.97
N ASP A 62 11.68 6.57 4.14
CA ASP A 62 11.58 6.94 2.72
C ASP A 62 10.80 8.24 2.50
N ALA A 63 9.72 8.42 3.27
CA ALA A 63 8.88 9.59 3.26
C ALA A 63 8.14 9.74 4.60
N TYR A 64 7.70 10.96 4.92
CA TYR A 64 6.77 11.19 6.02
C TYR A 64 5.87 12.41 5.74
N LEU A 65 4.62 12.35 6.20
CA LEU A 65 3.67 13.45 6.19
C LEU A 65 4.07 14.52 7.21
N LYS A 66 4.13 15.78 6.79
CA LYS A 66 4.42 16.91 7.68
C LYS A 66 3.32 17.07 8.74
N MET A 67 3.72 17.49 9.93
CA MET A 67 2.81 17.65 11.07
C MET A 67 1.72 18.71 10.83
N ASP A 68 2.04 19.75 10.06
CA ASP A 68 1.10 20.78 9.64
C ASP A 68 0.18 20.35 8.49
N LEU A 69 0.33 19.12 7.99
CA LEU A 69 -0.42 18.52 6.88
C LEU A 69 -0.30 19.32 5.57
N THR A 70 0.78 20.09 5.40
CA THR A 70 1.02 20.92 4.20
C THR A 70 1.76 20.18 3.09
N GLY A 71 2.45 19.09 3.42
CA GLY A 71 3.32 18.41 2.47
C GLY A 71 3.82 17.05 2.96
N ILE A 72 4.53 16.36 2.08
CA ILE A 72 5.23 15.11 2.34
C ILE A 72 6.72 15.34 2.10
N VAL A 73 7.52 15.03 3.11
CA VAL A 73 8.98 15.04 3.00
C VAL A 73 9.43 13.68 2.49
N VAL A 74 10.37 13.66 1.54
CA VAL A 74 10.87 12.42 0.91
C VAL A 74 12.39 12.36 0.92
N ASP A 75 12.96 11.16 0.95
CA ASP A 75 14.39 10.99 0.72
C ASP A 75 14.74 11.39 -0.72
N TYR A 76 15.65 12.35 -0.86
CA TYR A 76 16.03 12.91 -2.16
C TYR A 76 16.59 11.85 -3.11
N ASP A 77 17.47 10.96 -2.63
CA ASP A 77 18.19 10.02 -3.48
C ASP A 77 17.25 8.91 -3.98
N CYS A 78 16.29 8.51 -3.14
CA CYS A 78 15.21 7.60 -3.54
C CYS A 78 14.22 8.29 -4.49
N TYR A 79 13.82 9.53 -4.21
CA TYR A 79 12.85 10.27 -5.03
C TYR A 79 13.38 10.57 -6.43
N MET A 80 14.65 10.96 -6.56
CA MET A 80 15.25 11.34 -7.84
C MET A 80 15.71 10.16 -8.70
N ASN A 81 15.52 8.92 -8.23
CA ASN A 81 16.02 7.73 -8.91
C ASN A 81 14.88 6.78 -9.25
N GLU A 82 14.62 6.64 -10.55
CA GLU A 82 13.53 5.82 -11.10
C GLU A 82 13.56 4.34 -10.64
N LYS A 83 14.72 3.82 -10.23
CA LYS A 83 14.82 2.46 -9.67
C LYS A 83 13.98 2.30 -8.40
N PHE A 84 13.73 3.38 -7.67
CA PHE A 84 12.92 3.41 -6.46
C PHE A 84 11.48 3.88 -6.72
N ALA A 85 11.05 4.05 -7.97
CA ALA A 85 9.71 4.56 -8.28
C ALA A 85 8.58 3.73 -7.65
N ASN A 86 8.71 2.40 -7.59
CA ASN A 86 7.71 1.55 -6.92
C ASN A 86 7.69 1.75 -5.41
N ARG A 87 8.88 1.92 -4.80
CA ARG A 87 9.03 2.20 -3.37
C ARG A 87 8.41 3.55 -3.04
N MET A 88 8.78 4.60 -3.77
CA MET A 88 8.25 5.95 -3.60
C MET A 88 6.74 6.02 -3.82
N ARG A 89 6.21 5.32 -4.84
CA ARG A 89 4.77 5.23 -5.07
C ARG A 89 4.03 4.67 -3.85
N PHE A 90 4.59 3.63 -3.23
CA PHE A 90 4.05 3.06 -2.00
C PHE A 90 4.19 4.02 -0.81
N SER A 91 5.35 4.65 -0.62
CA SER A 91 5.57 5.63 0.44
C SER A 91 4.57 6.78 0.36
N PHE A 92 4.33 7.37 -0.83
CA PHE A 92 3.29 8.38 -0.99
C PHE A 92 1.89 7.83 -0.65
N ALA A 93 1.54 6.63 -1.11
CA ALA A 93 0.25 6.03 -0.79
C ALA A 93 0.07 5.78 0.72
N HIS A 94 1.15 5.43 1.41
CA HIS A 94 1.19 5.25 2.87
C HIS A 94 0.95 6.57 3.59
N GLU A 95 1.67 7.64 3.22
CA GLU A 95 1.45 8.97 3.80
C GLU A 95 0.05 9.53 3.51
N LEU A 96 -0.53 9.24 2.34
CA LEU A 96 -1.93 9.53 2.07
C LEU A 96 -2.86 8.76 3.02
N GLY A 97 -2.52 7.52 3.38
CA GLY A 97 -3.22 6.77 4.43
C GLY A 97 -3.26 7.55 5.75
N HIS A 98 -2.11 8.03 6.23
CA HIS A 98 -2.05 8.87 7.42
C HIS A 98 -2.88 10.14 7.29
N LEU A 99 -2.78 10.84 6.16
CA LEU A 99 -3.54 12.06 5.91
C LEU A 99 -5.06 11.83 5.98
N PHE A 100 -5.56 10.77 5.34
CA PHE A 100 -6.99 10.53 5.20
C PHE A 100 -7.63 9.79 6.37
N LEU A 101 -6.85 8.99 7.11
CA LEU A 101 -7.34 8.18 8.23
C LEU A 101 -7.03 8.81 9.58
N HIS A 102 -5.92 9.54 9.69
CA HIS A 102 -5.34 9.93 10.96
C HIS A 102 -5.09 11.43 11.09
N ARG A 103 -5.58 12.27 10.17
CA ARG A 103 -5.46 13.75 10.25
C ARG A 103 -5.83 14.31 11.62
N ASP A 104 -6.81 13.73 12.31
CA ASP A 104 -7.21 14.20 13.63
C ASP A 104 -6.11 14.00 14.69
N ILE A 105 -5.31 12.93 14.58
CA ILE A 105 -4.13 12.69 15.42
C ILE A 105 -3.11 13.81 15.20
N TYR A 106 -2.74 14.09 13.95
CA TYR A 106 -1.81 15.18 13.60
C TYR A 106 -2.28 16.56 14.08
N THR A 107 -3.59 16.84 14.03
CA THR A 107 -4.12 18.14 14.50
C THR A 107 -4.26 18.26 16.01
N LYS A 108 -4.37 17.14 16.74
CA LYS A 108 -4.52 17.12 18.21
C LYS A 108 -3.17 17.08 18.91
N LEU A 109 -2.17 16.47 18.27
CA LEU A 109 -0.79 16.51 18.72
C LEU A 109 -0.22 17.89 18.35
N ASP A 110 -0.03 18.75 19.34
CA ASP A 110 0.68 20.03 19.19
C ASP A 110 2.19 19.79 19.00
N VAL A 111 2.52 18.99 17.99
CA VAL A 111 3.86 18.51 17.66
C VAL A 111 4.34 19.36 16.49
N THR A 112 5.33 20.19 16.76
CA THR A 112 5.79 21.25 15.86
C THR A 112 7.19 20.95 15.28
N SER A 113 7.80 19.83 15.68
CA SER A 113 9.13 19.41 15.22
C SER A 113 9.26 17.90 15.01
N SER A 114 10.24 17.49 14.19
CA SER A 114 10.57 16.09 13.96
C SER A 114 11.03 15.35 15.23
N GLU A 115 11.68 16.05 16.16
CA GLU A 115 12.08 15.48 17.45
C GLU A 115 10.87 15.23 18.36
N GLU A 116 9.87 16.11 18.34
CA GLU A 116 8.61 15.89 19.06
C GLU A 116 7.79 14.75 18.45
N TRP A 117 7.82 14.59 17.12
CA TRP A 117 7.24 13.43 16.44
C TRP A 117 7.94 12.13 16.82
N LYS A 118 9.27 12.13 16.84
CA LYS A 118 10.07 11.00 17.33
C LYS A 118 9.73 10.68 18.78
N ASN A 119 9.57 11.71 19.63
CA ASN A 119 9.13 11.51 21.01
C ASN A 119 7.71 10.95 21.10
N PHE A 120 6.79 11.34 20.22
CA PHE A 120 5.47 10.71 20.13
C PHE A 120 5.61 9.21 19.82
N ILE A 121 6.31 8.85 18.74
CA ILE A 121 6.51 7.44 18.34
C ILE A 121 7.12 6.61 19.47
N LEU A 122 8.14 7.12 20.16
CA LEU A 122 8.86 6.39 21.21
C LEU A 122 8.04 6.17 22.49
N ASN A 123 6.98 6.94 22.71
CA ASN A 123 6.22 6.93 23.97
C ASN A 123 4.75 6.50 23.78
N VAL A 124 4.28 6.31 22.55
CA VAL A 124 2.98 5.71 22.25
C VAL A 124 3.05 4.20 22.55
N PRO A 125 1.98 3.61 23.13
CA PRO A 125 1.93 2.16 23.31
C PRO A 125 2.12 1.42 21.98
N GLU A 126 3.02 0.43 21.95
CA GLU A 126 3.45 -0.28 20.73
C GLU A 126 2.28 -0.83 19.91
N ASN A 127 1.23 -1.34 20.58
CA ASN A 127 0.04 -1.86 19.92
C ASN A 127 -0.75 -0.79 19.17
N GLU A 128 -0.78 0.44 19.70
CA GLU A 128 -1.48 1.58 19.10
C GLU A 128 -0.70 2.10 17.90
N TYR A 129 0.63 2.21 18.03
CA TYR A 129 1.51 2.57 16.91
C TYR A 129 1.44 1.54 15.79
N ARG A 130 1.46 0.24 16.13
CA ARG A 130 1.31 -0.83 15.14
C ARG A 130 -0.04 -0.77 14.42
N SER A 131 -1.12 -0.42 15.13
CA SER A 131 -2.44 -0.23 14.52
C SER A 131 -2.43 0.95 13.55
N PHE A 132 -1.84 2.07 13.95
CA PHE A 132 -1.69 3.28 13.14
C PHE A 132 -0.96 3.00 11.81
N GLU A 133 0.22 2.39 11.88
CA GLU A 133 1.03 1.99 10.71
C GLU A 133 0.34 0.92 9.84
N TRP A 134 -0.30 -0.07 10.47
CA TRP A 134 -0.97 -1.14 9.74
C TRP A 134 -2.15 -0.59 8.91
N GLN A 135 -2.94 0.33 9.48
CA GLN A 135 -4.07 0.94 8.77
C GLN A 135 -3.60 1.75 7.55
N ALA A 136 -2.50 2.50 7.67
CA ALA A 136 -1.91 3.25 6.56
C ALA A 136 -1.38 2.32 5.46
N ASN A 137 -0.70 1.22 5.83
CA ASN A 137 -0.25 0.20 4.88
C ASN A 137 -1.41 -0.50 4.16
N GLU A 138 -2.47 -0.87 4.88
CA GLU A 138 -3.64 -1.53 4.31
C GLU A 138 -4.38 -0.60 3.34
N PHE A 139 -4.50 0.69 3.67
CA PHE A 139 -5.01 1.73 2.78
C PHE A 139 -4.15 1.88 1.54
N ALA A 140 -2.82 2.01 1.69
CA ALA A 140 -1.88 2.20 0.58
C ALA A 140 -1.96 1.05 -0.43
N GLY A 141 -1.99 -0.19 0.07
CA GLY A 141 -2.13 -1.37 -0.76
C GLY A 141 -3.43 -1.36 -1.57
N ARG A 142 -4.57 -1.00 -0.97
CA ARG A 142 -5.84 -0.90 -1.69
C ARG A 142 -5.87 0.28 -2.66
N LEU A 143 -5.28 1.42 -2.30
CA LEU A 143 -5.22 2.60 -3.16
C LEU A 143 -4.49 2.27 -4.46
N LEU A 144 -3.31 1.64 -4.35
CA LEU A 144 -2.43 1.33 -5.48
C LEU A 144 -2.86 0.12 -6.29
N VAL A 145 -3.58 -0.82 -5.68
CA VAL A 145 -4.01 -2.07 -6.32
C VAL A 145 -5.55 -2.15 -6.27
N PRO A 146 -6.26 -1.52 -7.24
CA PRO A 146 -7.71 -1.61 -7.31
C PRO A 146 -8.17 -3.04 -7.52
N HIS A 147 -9.16 -3.49 -6.73
CA HIS A 147 -9.64 -4.88 -6.76
C HIS A 147 -10.04 -5.38 -8.15
N LEU A 148 -10.83 -4.60 -8.90
CA LEU A 148 -11.30 -5.01 -10.22
C LEU A 148 -10.14 -5.20 -11.21
N HIS A 149 -9.13 -4.33 -11.15
CA HIS A 149 -7.93 -4.49 -11.96
C HIS A 149 -7.12 -5.71 -11.52
N LEU A 150 -7.00 -5.95 -10.21
CA LEU A 150 -6.30 -7.12 -9.69
C LEU A 150 -6.97 -8.42 -10.13
N ALA A 151 -8.30 -8.49 -10.07
CA ALA A 151 -9.06 -9.65 -10.53
C ALA A 151 -8.82 -9.94 -12.03
N VAL A 152 -8.74 -8.89 -12.87
CA VAL A 152 -8.41 -9.03 -14.29
C VAL A 152 -7.00 -9.60 -14.49
N GLU A 153 -6.00 -9.11 -13.76
CA GLU A 153 -4.63 -9.63 -13.87
C GLU A 153 -4.48 -11.06 -13.31
N VAL A 154 -5.20 -11.40 -12.23
CA VAL A 154 -5.28 -12.78 -11.72
C VAL A 154 -5.92 -13.71 -12.75
N ASN A 155 -6.96 -13.27 -13.46
CA ASN A 155 -7.57 -14.08 -14.51
C ASN A 155 -6.61 -14.36 -15.68
N LYS A 156 -5.80 -13.38 -16.08
CA LYS A 156 -4.72 -13.61 -17.06
C LYS A 156 -3.67 -14.57 -16.52
N ALA A 157 -3.31 -14.46 -15.24
CA ALA A 157 -2.38 -15.39 -14.61
C ALA A 157 -2.90 -16.83 -14.57
N ASN A 158 -4.22 -17.02 -14.44
CA ASN A 158 -4.84 -18.34 -14.49
C ASN A 158 -4.63 -19.02 -15.85
N GLU A 159 -4.60 -18.27 -16.95
CA GLU A 159 -4.27 -18.81 -18.27
C GLU A 159 -2.82 -19.31 -18.31
N VAL A 160 -1.87 -18.51 -17.81
CA VAL A 160 -0.45 -18.88 -17.71
C VAL A 160 -0.26 -20.14 -16.85
N ILE A 161 -0.95 -20.24 -15.72
CA ILE A 161 -0.91 -21.41 -14.83
C ILE A 161 -1.37 -22.67 -15.57
N ARG A 162 -2.44 -22.57 -16.37
CA ARG A 162 -2.96 -23.69 -17.16
C ARG A 162 -1.98 -24.10 -18.25
N GLU A 163 -1.47 -23.15 -19.03
CA GLU A 163 -0.52 -23.41 -20.13
C GLU A 163 0.78 -24.06 -19.65
N ASN A 164 1.23 -23.72 -18.43
CA ASN A 164 2.44 -24.27 -17.83
C ASN A 164 2.19 -25.51 -16.97
N ASN A 165 0.98 -26.07 -16.97
CA ASN A 165 0.58 -27.25 -16.17
C ASN A 165 0.86 -27.10 -14.66
N LEU A 166 0.72 -25.88 -14.13
CA LEU A 166 1.00 -25.57 -12.72
C LEU A 166 -0.18 -25.85 -11.77
N ILE A 167 -1.30 -26.35 -12.28
CA ILE A 167 -2.52 -26.62 -11.50
C ILE A 167 -2.27 -27.59 -10.34
N THR A 168 -1.47 -28.63 -10.58
CA THR A 168 -1.12 -29.61 -9.53
C THR A 168 -0.32 -28.95 -8.41
N PHE A 169 0.64 -28.08 -8.77
CA PHE A 169 1.42 -27.32 -7.80
C PHE A 169 0.56 -26.32 -7.03
N LEU A 170 -0.44 -25.72 -7.67
CA LEU A 170 -1.38 -24.80 -7.01
C LEU A 170 -2.16 -25.49 -5.89
N LYS A 171 -2.46 -26.79 -6.03
CA LYS A 171 -3.15 -27.60 -5.00
C LYS A 171 -2.23 -27.97 -3.84
N THR A 172 -0.94 -28.19 -4.10
CA THR A 172 0.03 -28.65 -3.09
C THR A 172 0.73 -27.50 -2.38
N ASP A 173 1.02 -26.42 -3.11
CA ASP A 173 1.76 -25.25 -2.64
C ASP A 173 1.33 -24.01 -3.45
N SER A 174 0.18 -23.45 -3.07
CA SER A 174 -0.36 -22.26 -3.74
C SER A 174 0.52 -21.03 -3.56
N ASP A 175 1.33 -20.98 -2.50
CA ASP A 175 2.19 -19.82 -2.20
C ASP A 175 3.44 -19.84 -3.07
N ALA A 176 4.02 -21.01 -3.34
CA ALA A 176 5.11 -21.13 -4.32
C ALA A 176 4.66 -20.73 -5.73
N VAL A 177 3.46 -21.15 -6.14
CA VAL A 177 2.89 -20.73 -7.44
C VAL A 177 2.66 -19.23 -7.45
N LEU A 178 2.10 -18.66 -6.38
CA LEU A 178 1.90 -17.22 -6.27
C LEU A 178 3.21 -16.47 -6.42
N SER A 179 4.24 -16.83 -5.65
CA SER A 179 5.56 -16.20 -5.72
C SER A 179 6.17 -16.25 -7.12
N GLY A 180 5.97 -17.37 -7.83
CA GLY A 180 6.40 -17.52 -9.23
C GLY A 180 5.69 -16.58 -10.21
N ILE A 181 4.42 -16.25 -9.99
CA ILE A 181 3.64 -15.35 -10.86
C ILE A 181 3.61 -13.89 -10.39
N SER A 182 3.98 -13.60 -9.14
CA SER A 182 3.99 -12.26 -8.55
C SER A 182 4.71 -11.21 -9.42
N PRO A 183 5.88 -11.49 -10.05
CA PRO A 183 6.56 -10.51 -10.92
C PRO A 183 5.75 -10.08 -12.14
N MET A 184 4.86 -10.95 -12.62
CA MET A 184 3.93 -10.61 -13.70
C MET A 184 2.76 -9.80 -13.15
N LEU A 185 2.15 -10.24 -12.04
CA LEU A 185 0.98 -9.60 -11.44
C LEU A 185 1.27 -8.17 -10.95
N CYS A 186 2.45 -7.90 -10.39
CA CYS A 186 2.74 -6.58 -9.81
C CYS A 186 3.05 -5.51 -10.86
N ARG A 187 3.46 -5.90 -12.07
CA ARG A 187 3.97 -4.99 -13.10
C ARG A 187 2.96 -3.91 -13.53
N PRO A 188 1.67 -4.21 -13.81
CA PRO A 188 0.70 -3.19 -14.19
C PRO A 188 0.49 -2.13 -13.11
N PHE A 189 0.54 -2.52 -11.84
CA PHE A 189 0.29 -1.64 -10.70
C PHE A 189 1.52 -0.81 -10.30
N GLY A 190 2.71 -1.19 -10.75
CA GLY A 190 3.95 -0.56 -10.30
C GLY A 190 4.16 -0.76 -8.80
N VAL A 191 4.01 -1.98 -8.29
CA VAL A 191 4.26 -2.27 -6.88
C VAL A 191 5.27 -3.42 -6.75
N SER A 192 5.76 -3.68 -5.54
CA SER A 192 6.60 -4.85 -5.28
C SER A 192 5.77 -6.14 -5.36
N THR A 193 6.46 -7.28 -5.43
CA THR A 193 5.83 -8.60 -5.31
C THR A 193 5.15 -8.76 -3.96
N ASP A 194 5.76 -8.29 -2.88
CA ASP A 194 5.20 -8.44 -1.54
C ASP A 194 3.83 -7.74 -1.42
N VAL A 195 3.68 -6.55 -2.01
CA VAL A 195 2.39 -5.85 -2.06
C VAL A 195 1.37 -6.69 -2.81
N ILE A 196 1.71 -7.25 -3.99
CA ILE A 196 0.75 -8.01 -4.78
C ILE A 196 0.33 -9.30 -4.07
N GLU A 197 1.26 -10.00 -3.42
CA GLU A 197 1.01 -11.23 -2.67
C GLU A 197 0.06 -11.01 -1.50
N ILE A 198 0.26 -9.91 -0.76
CA ILE A 198 -0.65 -9.49 0.31
C ILE A 198 -2.02 -9.18 -0.29
N ARG A 199 -2.10 -8.38 -1.36
CA ARG A 199 -3.38 -7.95 -1.93
C ARG A 199 -4.21 -9.10 -2.47
N VAL A 200 -3.65 -10.02 -3.27
CA VAL A 200 -4.45 -11.13 -3.82
C VAL A 200 -5.05 -12.01 -2.73
N LYS A 201 -4.34 -12.22 -1.61
CA LYS A 201 -4.83 -12.95 -0.45
C LYS A 201 -5.90 -12.16 0.31
N ARG A 202 -5.65 -10.87 0.57
CA ARG A 202 -6.60 -9.97 1.27
C ARG A 202 -7.94 -9.85 0.53
N GLU A 203 -7.89 -9.85 -0.80
CA GLU A 203 -9.05 -9.69 -1.68
C GLU A 203 -9.78 -11.02 -1.95
N GLY A 204 -9.28 -12.15 -1.42
CA GLY A 204 -9.86 -13.46 -1.66
C GLY A 204 -9.72 -13.95 -3.11
N LEU A 205 -8.77 -13.39 -3.87
CA LEU A 205 -8.49 -13.76 -5.26
C LEU A 205 -7.49 -14.91 -5.37
N TRP A 206 -6.88 -15.34 -4.26
CA TRP A 206 -5.90 -16.40 -4.22
C TRP A 206 -6.11 -17.36 -3.03
N PRO A 207 -5.99 -18.69 -3.23
CA PRO A 207 -5.86 -19.37 -4.52
C PRO A 207 -7.15 -19.25 -5.37
N PRO A 208 -7.04 -19.24 -6.71
CA PRO A 208 -8.19 -19.04 -7.59
C PRO A 208 -9.09 -20.28 -7.60
N SER A 209 -10.27 -20.17 -6.98
CA SER A 209 -11.24 -21.28 -6.86
C SER A 209 -11.63 -21.87 -8.22
N GLU A 210 -11.81 -21.03 -9.23
CA GLU A 210 -12.20 -21.44 -10.60
C GLU A 210 -11.18 -22.37 -11.28
N VAL A 211 -9.89 -22.25 -10.95
CA VAL A 211 -8.83 -23.12 -11.49
C VAL A 211 -8.81 -24.47 -10.76
N LEU A 212 -9.16 -24.47 -9.48
CA LEU A 212 -9.19 -25.68 -8.65
C LEU A 212 -10.40 -26.57 -8.99
N GLU A 213 -11.54 -25.96 -9.34
CA GLU A 213 -12.80 -26.67 -9.67
C GLU A 213 -12.84 -27.20 -11.11
N ASN A 214 -12.25 -26.50 -12.09
CA ASN A 214 -12.27 -26.94 -13.49
C ASN A 214 -11.17 -27.97 -13.86
N GLY A 215 -10.31 -28.35 -12.91
CA GLY A 215 -9.34 -29.43 -13.09
C GLY A 215 -9.94 -30.85 -13.10
N PHE A 216 -11.27 -30.99 -13.05
CA PHE A 216 -11.98 -32.28 -12.95
C PHE A 216 -12.57 -32.79 -14.28
N ILE A 217 -12.42 -32.09 -15.41
CA ILE A 217 -13.17 -32.42 -16.64
C ILE A 217 -12.35 -33.17 -17.71
N ASN A 218 -11.02 -33.35 -17.58
CA ASN A 218 -10.22 -33.99 -18.64
C ASN A 218 -9.46 -35.25 -18.18
N GLU A 219 -10.12 -36.15 -17.47
CA GLU A 219 -9.71 -37.56 -17.38
C GLU A 219 -10.94 -38.47 -17.61
N SER A 220 -11.29 -38.67 -18.88
CA SER A 220 -12.17 -39.75 -19.34
C SER A 220 -11.86 -40.12 -20.79
#